data_AF-A0A2A3TDC0-F1
#
_entry.id   AF-A0A2A3TDC0-F1
#
_cell.length_a   1.000
_cell.length_b   1.000
_cell.length_c   1.000
_cell.angle_alpha   90.00
_cell.angle_beta   90.00
_cell.angle_gamma   90.00
#
_symmetry.space_group_name_H-M   'P 1'
#
loop_
_entity.id
_entity.type
_entity.pdbx_description
1 polymer ?
#
loop_
_entity_poly.entity_id
_entity_poly.type
_entity_poly.pdbx_seq_one_letter_code
_entity_poly.pdbx_strand_id
1 'polypeptide(L)'
;MNTPICPTCGCSLVRLGIKKENSIDYIQDNSEYRFCCDGCLDIFKMDPGKYLKEISNLAVCPVCLREKPIELTTKIEHEGIAYHFCRCPYCEDQFTKKPVYYIKRLAGEEIENVSNKMC
;
A
#
# COMPACT_ATOMS: atom_id res chain seq x y z
N MET A 1 9.63 1.20 1.37
CA MET A 1 8.37 0.41 1.33
C MET A 1 7.73 0.69 -0.02
N ASN A 2 7.46 -0.34 -0.83
CA ASN A 2 7.04 -0.19 -2.23
C ASN A 2 5.51 -0.28 -2.40
N THR A 3 4.74 0.02 -1.37
CA THR A 3 3.27 -0.09 -1.45
C THR A 3 2.71 1.09 -2.26
N PRO A 4 1.97 0.85 -3.34
CA PRO A 4 1.35 1.92 -4.09
C PRO A 4 0.17 2.49 -3.28
N ILE A 5 0.29 3.76 -2.88
CA ILE A 5 -0.71 4.50 -2.11
C ILE A 5 -1.09 5.73 -2.93
N CYS A 6 -2.39 5.98 -3.08
CA CYS A 6 -2.88 7.21 -3.71
C CYS A 6 -2.52 8.40 -2.81
N PRO A 7 -1.73 9.38 -3.27
CA PRO A 7 -1.29 10.50 -2.45
C PRO A 7 -2.44 11.32 -1.87
N THR A 8 -3.56 11.42 -2.59
CA THR A 8 -4.70 12.26 -2.20
C THR A 8 -5.57 11.63 -1.14
N CYS A 9 -5.96 10.36 -1.32
CA CYS A 9 -6.92 9.70 -0.43
C CYS A 9 -6.28 8.72 0.55
N GLY A 10 -4.95 8.52 0.47
CA GLY A 10 -4.20 7.60 1.32
C GLY A 10 -4.56 6.12 1.15
N CYS A 11 -5.40 5.78 0.17
CA CYS A 11 -5.81 4.40 -0.06
C CYS A 11 -4.71 3.62 -0.78
N SER A 12 -4.43 2.42 -0.29
CA SER A 12 -3.60 1.44 -1.00
C SER A 12 -4.28 1.04 -2.31
N LEU A 13 -3.58 1.20 -3.43
CA LEU A 13 -4.08 0.77 -4.74
C LEU A 13 -4.28 -0.75 -4.77
N VAL A 14 -3.42 -1.50 -4.06
CA VAL A 14 -3.56 -2.95 -3.89
C VAL A 14 -4.87 -3.30 -3.18
N ARG A 15 -5.25 -2.56 -2.13
CA ARG A 15 -6.54 -2.78 -1.43
C ARG A 15 -7.73 -2.52 -2.35
N LEU A 16 -7.60 -1.52 -3.21
CA LEU A 16 -8.63 -1.17 -4.19
C LEU A 16 -8.65 -2.10 -5.42
N GLY A 17 -7.70 -3.04 -5.53
CA GLY A 17 -7.56 -3.90 -6.71
C GLY A 17 -7.14 -3.15 -7.97
N ILE A 18 -6.58 -1.94 -7.83
CA ILE A 18 -6.11 -1.12 -8.94
C ILE A 18 -4.69 -1.56 -9.28
N LYS A 19 -4.55 -2.19 -10.44
CA LYS A 19 -3.25 -2.54 -11.02
C LYS A 19 -2.59 -1.31 -11.64
N LYS A 20 -1.28 -1.40 -11.91
CA LYS A 20 -0.48 -0.30 -12.46
C LYS A 20 -1.04 0.22 -13.78
N GLU A 21 -1.49 -0.67 -14.66
CA GLU A 21 -2.08 -0.33 -15.95
C GLU A 21 -3.43 0.41 -15.86
N ASN A 22 -4.10 0.34 -14.69
CA ASN A 22 -5.39 0.97 -14.45
C ASN A 22 -5.29 2.18 -13.50
N SER A 23 -4.10 2.52 -13.01
CA SER A 23 -3.89 3.74 -12.22
C SER A 23 -3.58 4.93 -13.11
N ILE A 24 -3.82 6.12 -12.57
CA ILE A 24 -3.39 7.36 -13.23
C ILE A 24 -1.98 7.68 -12.76
N ASP A 25 -1.01 7.67 -13.67
CA ASP A 25 0.39 8.00 -13.37
C ASP A 25 0.64 9.50 -13.55
N TYR A 26 1.44 10.09 -12.67
CA TYR A 26 1.85 11.49 -12.72
C TYR A 26 3.27 11.66 -12.22
N ILE A 27 4.07 12.44 -12.93
CA ILE A 27 5.46 12.72 -12.56
C ILE A 27 5.58 14.18 -12.17
N GLN A 28 6.14 14.43 -10.99
CA GLN A 28 6.47 15.77 -10.50
C GLN A 28 7.79 15.69 -9.73
N ASP A 29 8.71 16.64 -9.95
CA ASP A 29 9.99 16.72 -9.23
C ASP A 29 10.78 15.40 -9.22
N ASN A 30 10.87 14.73 -10.38
CA ASN A 30 11.50 13.42 -10.56
C ASN A 30 10.89 12.27 -9.71
N SER A 31 9.71 12.49 -9.12
CA SER A 31 8.96 11.50 -8.35
C SER A 31 7.74 11.02 -9.15
N GLU A 32 7.54 9.70 -9.19
CA GLU A 32 6.38 9.06 -9.81
C GLU A 32 5.29 8.84 -8.75
N TYR A 33 4.08 9.33 -9.05
CA TYR A 33 2.89 9.19 -8.22
C TYR A 33 1.82 8.42 -8.99
N ARG A 34 1.04 7.61 -8.27
CA ARG A 34 -0.09 6.87 -8.83
C ARG A 34 -1.37 7.17 -8.09
N PHE A 35 -2.45 7.44 -8.84
CA PHE A 35 -3.75 7.81 -8.28
C PHE A 35 -4.80 6.75 -8.61
N CYS A 36 -5.78 6.62 -7.71
CA CYS A 36 -6.89 5.68 -7.90
C CYS A 36 -7.93 6.18 -8.91
N CYS A 37 -7.96 7.47 -9.21
CA CYS A 37 -8.87 8.09 -10.19
C CYS A 37 -8.38 9.50 -10.56
N ASP A 38 -8.92 10.05 -11.66
CA ASP A 38 -8.61 11.41 -12.13
C ASP A 38 -8.94 12.48 -11.08
N GLY A 39 -10.07 12.34 -10.37
CA GLY A 39 -10.44 13.29 -9.33
C GLY A 39 -9.42 13.37 -8.18
N CYS A 40 -8.73 12.26 -7.86
CA CYS A 40 -7.64 12.31 -6.89
C CYS A 40 -6.43 13.08 -7.44
N LEU A 41 -6.08 12.90 -8.72
CA LEU A 41 -5.00 13.65 -9.36
C LEU A 41 -5.31 15.15 -9.41
N ASP A 42 -6.54 15.53 -9.76
CA ASP A 42 -6.93 16.94 -9.85
C ASP A 42 -6.84 17.65 -8.50
N ILE A 43 -7.31 16.99 -7.44
CA ILE A 43 -7.20 17.51 -6.07
C ILE A 43 -5.72 17.59 -5.62
N PHE A 44 -4.90 16.58 -5.96
CA PHE A 44 -3.49 16.57 -5.60
C PHE A 44 -2.74 17.77 -6.17
N LYS A 45 -2.98 18.10 -7.45
CA LYS A 45 -2.34 19.22 -8.15
C LYS A 45 -2.62 20.58 -7.48
N MET A 46 -3.69 20.70 -6.71
CA MET A 46 -4.03 21.95 -6.00
C MET A 46 -3.07 22.24 -4.83
N ASP A 47 -2.62 21.20 -4.12
CA ASP A 47 -1.67 21.31 -3.00
C ASP A 47 -0.95 19.98 -2.74
N PRO A 48 0.06 19.63 -3.54
CA PRO A 48 0.80 18.37 -3.39
C PRO A 48 1.42 18.22 -2.00
N GLY A 49 1.97 19.31 -1.45
CA GLY A 49 2.69 19.31 -0.18
C GLY A 49 1.81 18.93 1.01
N LYS A 50 0.57 19.41 1.04
CA LYS A 50 -0.42 19.01 2.06
C LYS A 50 -0.68 17.51 2.02
N TYR A 51 -1.02 16.96 0.84
CA TYR A 51 -1.39 15.54 0.72
C TYR A 51 -0.22 14.61 1.02
N LEU A 52 0.98 14.93 0.51
CA LEU A 52 2.18 14.15 0.83
C LEU A 52 2.48 14.15 2.34
N LYS A 53 2.25 15.29 3.02
CA LYS A 53 2.40 15.36 4.48
C LYS A 53 1.38 14.49 5.20
N GLU A 54 0.12 14.51 4.78
CA GLU A 54 -0.96 13.71 5.38
C GLU A 54 -0.71 12.20 5.27
N ILE A 55 -0.19 11.74 4.13
CA ILE A 55 0.07 10.31 3.91
C ILE A 55 1.45 9.83 4.36
N SER A 56 2.36 10.75 4.73
CA SER A 56 3.75 10.43 5.10
C SER A 56 3.88 9.45 6.28
N ASN A 57 2.87 9.43 7.15
CA ASN A 57 2.84 8.61 8.36
C ASN A 57 1.93 7.37 8.22
N LEU A 58 1.49 7.02 7.01
CA LEU A 58 0.67 5.84 6.77
C LEU A 58 1.52 4.60 6.49
N ALA A 59 1.10 3.49 7.11
CA ALA A 59 1.58 2.16 6.83
C ALA A 59 0.42 1.27 6.39
N VAL A 60 0.69 0.34 5.49
CA VAL A 60 -0.29 -0.62 4.98
C VAL A 60 0.05 -2.00 5.52
N CYS A 61 -0.90 -2.64 6.20
CA CYS A 61 -0.71 -3.99 6.71
C CYS A 61 -0.52 -4.98 5.54
N PRO A 62 0.58 -5.77 5.49
CA PRO A 62 0.83 -6.69 4.38
C PRO A 62 -0.28 -7.71 4.14
N VAL A 63 -0.99 -8.12 5.19
CA VAL A 63 -1.97 -9.21 5.13
C VAL A 63 -3.38 -8.71 4.81
N CYS A 64 -3.88 -7.73 5.57
CA CYS A 64 -5.26 -7.24 5.40
C CYS A 64 -5.37 -5.97 4.57
N LEU A 65 -4.23 -5.40 4.13
CA LEU A 65 -4.13 -4.17 3.33
C LEU A 65 -4.74 -2.92 3.98
N ARG A 66 -5.02 -2.96 5.29
CA ARG A 66 -5.53 -1.81 6.03
C ARG A 66 -4.43 -0.78 6.23
N GLU A 67 -4.76 0.46 5.92
CA GLU A 67 -3.94 1.63 6.16
C GLU A 67 -4.11 2.09 7.61
N LYS A 68 -3.00 2.38 8.29
CA LYS A 68 -2.98 2.93 9.64
C LYS A 68 -1.82 3.91 9.81
N PRO A 69 -1.96 4.93 10.67
CA PRO A 69 -0.82 5.68 11.17
C PRO A 69 0.22 4.76 11.81
N ILE A 70 1.52 5.00 11.57
CA ILE A 70 2.62 4.14 12.03
C ILE A 70 2.57 3.92 13.55
N GLU A 71 2.25 4.93 14.34
CA GLU A 71 2.11 4.88 15.80
C GLU A 71 1.00 3.93 16.27
N LEU A 72 0.04 3.60 15.41
CA LEU A 72 -1.05 2.66 15.67
C LEU A 72 -0.79 1.25 15.11
N THR A 73 0.46 0.96 14.70
CA THR A 73 0.88 -0.34 14.18
C THR A 73 1.73 -1.12 15.19
N THR A 74 2.02 -2.38 14.87
CA THR A 74 3.20 -3.11 15.36
C THR A 74 4.12 -3.40 14.18
N LYS A 75 5.37 -3.78 14.41
CA LYS A 75 6.33 -4.06 13.34
C LYS A 75 6.98 -5.43 13.46
N ILE A 76 7.24 -6.06 12.31
CA ILE A 76 8.11 -7.23 12.18
C ILE A 76 9.22 -6.88 11.20
N GLU A 77 10.46 -7.20 11.57
CA GLU A 77 11.61 -7.05 10.69
C GLU A 77 11.81 -8.33 9.87
N HIS A 78 11.92 -8.19 8.55
CA HIS A 78 12.17 -9.28 7.62
C HIS A 78 13.17 -8.81 6.57
N GLU A 79 14.31 -9.51 6.46
CA GLU A 79 15.39 -9.17 5.51
C GLU A 79 15.89 -7.72 5.65
N GLY A 80 15.96 -7.21 6.89
CA GLY A 80 16.40 -5.83 7.17
C GLY A 80 15.35 -4.75 6.88
N ILE A 81 14.12 -5.14 6.50
CA ILE A 81 13.01 -4.23 6.23
C ILE A 81 11.97 -4.37 7.34
N ALA A 82 11.54 -3.25 7.93
CA ALA A 82 10.44 -3.21 8.89
C ALA A 82 9.10 -3.18 8.15
N TYR A 83 8.27 -4.20 8.38
CA TYR A 83 6.89 -4.27 7.92
C TYR A 83 5.94 -3.94 9.06
N HIS A 84 4.92 -3.12 8.78
CA HIS A 84 3.99 -2.61 9.78
C HIS A 84 2.64 -3.32 9.68
N PHE A 85 2.06 -3.68 10.83
CA PHE A 85 0.85 -4.50 10.92
C PHE A 85 -0.24 -3.80 11.72
N CYS A 86 -1.50 -4.16 11.41
CA CYS A 86 -2.67 -3.51 11.99
C CYS A 86 -2.93 -3.80 13.48
N ARG A 87 -2.01 -4.48 14.18
CA ARG A 87 -2.14 -5.04 15.55
C ARG A 87 -3.10 -6.22 15.68
N CYS A 88 -3.37 -6.91 14.58
CA CYS A 88 -4.12 -8.16 14.59
C CYS A 88 -3.12 -9.34 14.63
N PRO A 89 -3.10 -10.17 15.68
CA PRO A 89 -2.18 -11.30 15.80
C PRO A 89 -2.25 -12.27 14.62
N TYR A 90 -3.45 -12.43 14.02
CA TYR A 90 -3.63 -13.23 12.82
C TYR A 90 -2.83 -12.71 11.62
N CYS A 91 -2.74 -11.39 11.45
CA CYS A 91 -1.97 -10.82 10.34
C CYS A 91 -0.47 -11.10 10.49
N GLU A 92 0.04 -11.06 11.72
CA GLU A 92 1.44 -11.34 12.01
C GLU A 92 1.77 -12.82 11.80
N ASP A 93 0.91 -13.73 12.28
CA ASP A 93 1.04 -15.18 12.06
C ASP A 93 1.04 -15.54 10.57
N GLN A 94 0.10 -15.00 9.80
CA GLN A 94 0.02 -15.26 8.37
C GLN A 94 1.26 -14.76 7.62
N PHE A 95 1.76 -13.58 7.98
CA PHE A 95 2.97 -13.03 7.37
C PHE A 95 4.17 -13.94 7.60
N THR A 96 4.40 -14.39 8.84
CA THR A 96 5.50 -15.29 9.16
C THR A 96 5.44 -16.62 8.39
N LYS A 97 4.24 -17.13 8.11
CA LYS A 97 4.05 -18.37 7.33
C LYS A 97 4.36 -18.21 5.84
N LYS A 98 4.09 -17.04 5.26
CA LYS A 98 4.22 -16.78 3.81
C LYS A 98 4.73 -15.35 3.53
N PRO A 99 5.93 -14.97 3.99
CA PRO A 99 6.38 -13.58 3.92
C PRO A 99 6.52 -13.11 2.48
N VAL A 100 7.16 -13.91 1.63
CA VAL A 100 7.35 -13.59 0.19
C VAL A 100 6.02 -13.33 -0.52
N TYR A 101 4.98 -14.12 -0.25
CA TYR A 101 3.65 -13.91 -0.84
C TYR A 101 3.07 -12.55 -0.48
N TYR A 102 3.07 -12.20 0.82
CA TYR A 102 2.51 -10.93 1.28
C TYR A 102 3.35 -9.73 0.86
N ILE A 103 4.66 -9.86 0.79
CA ILE A 103 5.57 -8.81 0.30
C ILE A 103 5.27 -8.51 -1.18
N LYS A 104 5.21 -9.54 -2.03
CA LYS A 104 4.87 -9.38 -3.46
C LYS A 104 3.49 -8.78 -3.65
N ARG A 105 2.49 -9.28 -2.89
CA ARG A 105 1.12 -8.73 -2.90
C ARG A 105 1.13 -7.25 -2.56
N LEU A 106 1.84 -6.87 -1.50
CA LEU A 106 1.90 -5.51 -1.00
C LEU A 106 2.59 -4.55 -1.97
N ALA A 107 3.54 -5.04 -2.77
CA ALA A 107 4.17 -4.30 -3.86
C ALA A 107 3.26 -4.15 -5.10
N GLY A 108 2.12 -4.86 -5.14
CA GLY A 108 1.24 -4.90 -6.32
C GLY A 108 1.78 -5.77 -7.45
N GLU A 109 2.69 -6.70 -7.16
CA GLU A 109 3.20 -7.66 -8.14
C GLU A 109 2.14 -8.73 -8.45
N GLU A 110 2.12 -9.21 -9.71
CA GLU A 110 1.28 -10.35 -10.06
C GLU A 110 1.81 -11.61 -9.38
N ILE A 111 0.95 -12.27 -8.61
CA ILE A 111 1.26 -13.53 -7.94
C ILE A 111 0.67 -14.63 -8.81
N GLU A 112 1.51 -15.48 -9.39
CA GLU A 112 1.03 -16.64 -10.13
C GLU A 112 0.10 -17.49 -9.25
N ASN A 113 -1.16 -17.59 -9.69
CA ASN A 113 -2.20 -18.55 -9.30
C ASN A 113 -2.09 -19.15 -7.89
N VAL A 114 -2.60 -18.43 -6.87
CA VAL A 114 -3.35 -19.13 -5.82
C VAL A 114 -4.79 -19.07 -6.23
N SER A 115 -5.23 -20.14 -6.88
CA SER A 115 -6.59 -20.43 -7.30
C SER A 115 -7.61 -19.73 -6.42
N ASN A 116 -8.41 -18.90 -7.08
CA ASN A 116 -9.67 -18.41 -6.60
C ASN A 116 -10.49 -19.60 -6.07
N LYS A 117 -10.39 -19.87 -4.77
CA LYS A 117 -11.26 -20.79 -4.04
C LYS A 117 -11.42 -20.25 -2.62
N MET A 118 -12.13 -19.12 -2.53
CA MET A 118 -12.85 -18.78 -1.30
C MET A 118 -14.04 -17.85 -1.58
N CYS A 119 -15.04 -18.36 -2.30
CA CYS A 119 -16.37 -18.71 -1.78
C CYS A 119 -16.99 -19.73 -2.74
#